data_AF-A0A926QRZ7-F1
#
_entry.id   AF-A0A926QRZ7-F1
#
_cell.length_a   1.000
_cell.length_b   1.000
_cell.length_c   1.000
_cell.angle_alpha   90.00
_cell.angle_beta   90.00
_cell.angle_gamma   90.00
#
_symmetry.space_group_name_H-M   'P 1'
#
loop_
_entity.id
_entity.type
_entity.pdbx_description
1 polymer ?
#
loop_
_entity_poly.entity_id
_entity_poly.type
_entity_poly.pdbx_seq_one_letter_code
_entity_poly.pdbx_strand_id
1 'polypeptide(L)'
;NMFEFWDWVGGRYSYDSAIGLSLMIAIGPDRFREMLDGFRIVDEHFRNAPAEANAPLLLGLLGVWYGNFFGAQSHAVLPYSHYLSKFTAYLQQLDMESNGKSVDRDGHPVEWQTGPVVWGTPGTNGQHAYYQLIHQGTKLIPADLIGFARPVAELSDELKAQHDLLMANLFAQGQALAFGKTAAEVRAEGVPEEQVAHRTFQGNRPTTTILATELTPSVLGQLIALYEHKVFVQGAIWNIDSFDQWGVELGKVLAKRVEPALTEGARVPGLDPSTAALVAAYRELKEVH
;
A
#
# COMPACT_ATOMS: atom_id res chain seq x y z
N ASN A 1 -5.84 30.08 16.71
CA ASN A 1 -6.13 29.15 15.58
C ASN A 1 -5.06 28.06 15.48
N MET A 2 -4.65 27.46 16.60
CA MET A 2 -3.72 26.34 16.63
C MET A 2 -4.49 25.12 17.12
N PHE A 3 -4.40 24.01 16.41
CA PHE A 3 -5.05 22.75 16.74
C PHE A 3 -3.95 21.75 17.08
N GLU A 4 -3.90 21.33 18.34
CA GLU A 4 -2.80 20.55 18.89
C GLU A 4 -2.98 19.05 18.63
N PHE A 5 -1.86 18.35 18.50
CA PHE A 5 -1.74 16.89 18.59
C PHE A 5 -0.40 16.58 19.26
N TRP A 6 -0.18 15.32 19.65
CA TRP A 6 0.89 14.96 20.60
C TRP A 6 1.99 14.11 19.97
N ASP A 7 3.11 14.00 20.68
CA ASP A 7 4.30 13.25 20.28
C ASP A 7 4.08 11.74 20.07
N TRP A 8 3.11 11.16 20.78
CA TRP A 8 2.70 9.76 20.60
C TRP A 8 1.87 9.51 19.34
N VAL A 9 1.47 10.57 18.60
CA VAL A 9 0.81 10.44 17.30
C VAL A 9 1.86 10.51 16.19
N GLY A 10 2.32 9.35 15.73
CA GLY A 10 3.26 9.26 14.61
C GLY A 10 2.67 9.85 13.32
N GLY A 11 3.49 10.50 12.49
CA GLY A 11 3.00 11.22 11.29
C GLY A 11 2.18 10.35 10.33
N ARG A 12 2.58 9.09 10.13
CA ARG A 12 1.87 8.11 9.28
C ARG A 12 0.64 7.45 9.93
N TYR A 13 0.34 7.80 11.19
CA TYR A 13 -0.82 7.40 11.99
C TYR A 13 -1.59 8.63 12.50
N SER A 14 -1.46 9.78 11.83
CA SER A 14 -1.96 11.07 12.34
C SER A 14 -3.26 11.55 11.68
N TYR A 15 -3.74 10.84 10.66
CA TYR A 15 -4.83 11.28 9.80
C TYR A 15 -6.14 11.59 10.55
N ASP A 16 -6.42 10.83 11.60
CA ASP A 16 -7.57 10.90 12.49
C ASP A 16 -7.39 11.88 13.68
N SER A 17 -6.24 12.58 13.75
CA SER A 17 -5.95 13.63 14.72
C SER A 17 -6.33 15.04 14.21
N ALA A 18 -5.77 16.09 14.83
CA ALA A 18 -5.88 17.48 14.35
C ALA A 18 -5.34 17.68 12.92
N ILE A 19 -4.46 16.79 12.42
CA ILE A 19 -4.00 16.80 11.02
C ILE A 19 -5.18 16.61 10.03
N GLY A 20 -6.22 15.89 10.44
CA GLY A 20 -7.44 15.67 9.66
C GLY A 20 -8.35 16.90 9.53
N LEU A 21 -7.98 18.08 10.04
CA LEU A 21 -8.82 19.28 10.02
C LEU A 21 -9.28 19.67 8.62
N SER A 22 -8.44 19.53 7.59
CA SER A 22 -8.81 19.84 6.21
C SER A 22 -9.93 18.93 5.69
N LEU A 23 -9.89 17.65 6.04
CA LEU A 23 -10.97 16.71 5.74
C LEU A 23 -12.23 17.07 6.50
N MET A 24 -12.13 17.35 7.80
CA MET A 24 -13.28 17.77 8.61
C MET A 24 -13.99 19.01 8.03
N ILE A 25 -13.23 19.96 7.50
CA ILE A 25 -13.81 21.13 6.78
C ILE A 25 -14.54 20.69 5.51
N ALA A 26 -13.98 19.75 4.74
CA ALA A 26 -14.53 19.30 3.47
C ALA A 26 -15.81 18.46 3.61
N ILE A 27 -15.86 17.54 4.60
CA ILE A 27 -16.98 16.59 4.76
C ILE A 27 -17.91 16.92 5.94
N GLY A 28 -17.55 17.93 6.73
CA GLY A 28 -18.25 18.32 7.95
C GLY A 28 -17.85 17.49 9.17
N PRO A 29 -18.05 18.04 10.39
CA PRO A 29 -17.63 17.39 11.64
C PRO A 29 -18.37 16.08 11.92
N ASP A 30 -19.63 15.94 11.51
CA ASP A 30 -20.41 14.72 11.77
C ASP A 30 -19.89 13.53 10.96
N ARG A 31 -19.53 13.76 9.68
CA ARG A 31 -18.91 12.73 8.84
C ARG A 31 -17.48 12.42 9.26
N PHE A 32 -16.75 13.40 9.78
CA PHE A 32 -15.44 13.15 10.39
C PHE A 32 -15.57 12.26 11.63
N ARG A 33 -16.56 12.50 12.51
CA ARG A 33 -16.83 11.62 13.66
C ARG A 33 -17.24 10.21 13.23
N GLU A 34 -18.07 10.09 12.19
CA GLU A 34 -18.43 8.79 11.61
C GLU A 34 -17.18 8.02 11.14
N MET A 35 -16.18 8.71 10.57
CA MET A 35 -14.90 8.10 10.23
C MET A 35 -14.15 7.60 11.46
N LEU A 36 -14.04 8.43 12.52
CA LEU A 36 -13.42 8.03 13.79
C LEU A 36 -14.12 6.83 14.45
N ASP A 37 -15.45 6.77 14.36
CA ASP A 37 -16.22 5.61 14.82
C ASP A 37 -15.85 4.35 14.03
N GLY A 38 -15.52 4.50 12.74
CA GLY A 38 -14.98 3.44 11.90
C GLY A 38 -13.64 2.90 12.40
N PHE A 39 -12.68 3.76 12.74
CA PHE A 39 -11.42 3.35 13.37
C PHE A 39 -11.69 2.55 14.64
N ARG A 40 -12.50 3.12 15.55
CA ARG A 40 -12.84 2.51 16.84
C ARG A 40 -13.50 1.13 16.71
N ILE A 41 -14.32 0.90 15.68
CA ILE A 41 -14.90 -0.44 15.42
C ILE A 41 -13.79 -1.48 15.22
N VAL A 42 -12.77 -1.15 14.44
CA VAL A 42 -11.66 -2.08 14.17
C VAL A 42 -10.70 -2.17 15.35
N ASP A 43 -10.50 -1.08 16.11
CA ASP A 43 -9.71 -1.11 17.33
C ASP A 43 -10.30 -2.07 18.37
N GLU A 44 -11.61 -1.98 18.61
CA GLU A 44 -12.32 -2.87 19.53
C GLU A 44 -12.34 -4.30 19.02
N HIS A 45 -12.47 -4.51 17.70
CA HIS A 45 -12.34 -5.84 17.10
C HIS A 45 -10.94 -6.42 17.30
N PHE A 46 -9.89 -5.65 16.99
CA PHE A 46 -8.50 -6.08 17.12
C PHE A 46 -8.15 -6.43 18.57
N ARG A 47 -8.67 -5.66 19.53
CA ARG A 47 -8.42 -5.86 20.96
C ARG A 47 -9.14 -7.08 21.53
N ASN A 48 -10.37 -7.37 21.10
CA ASN A 48 -11.25 -8.30 21.80
C ASN A 48 -11.55 -9.59 21.04
N ALA A 49 -11.38 -9.64 19.72
CA ALA A 49 -11.68 -10.83 18.93
C ALA A 49 -10.69 -11.98 19.22
N PRO A 50 -11.15 -13.24 19.23
CA PRO A 50 -10.25 -14.40 19.32
C PRO A 50 -9.31 -14.43 18.11
N ALA A 51 -8.09 -14.94 18.30
CA ALA A 51 -7.01 -14.83 17.32
C ALA A 51 -7.40 -15.37 15.93
N GLU A 52 -8.10 -16.50 15.88
CA GLU A 52 -8.58 -17.16 14.67
C GLU A 52 -9.69 -16.41 13.93
N ALA A 53 -10.30 -15.40 14.54
CA ALA A 53 -11.31 -14.52 13.95
C ALA A 53 -10.86 -13.05 13.90
N ASN A 54 -9.61 -12.77 14.25
CA ASN A 54 -9.08 -11.41 14.30
C ASN A 54 -8.50 -11.01 12.94
N ALA A 55 -9.30 -10.30 12.14
CA ALA A 55 -8.95 -9.91 10.77
C ALA A 55 -7.56 -9.22 10.62
N PRO A 56 -7.20 -8.15 11.36
CA PRO A 56 -5.86 -7.58 11.26
C PRO A 56 -4.74 -8.57 11.60
N LEU A 57 -4.94 -9.43 12.61
CA LEU A 57 -3.98 -10.47 12.99
C LEU A 57 -3.79 -11.49 11.86
N LEU A 58 -4.87 -12.01 11.28
CA LEU A 58 -4.82 -12.96 10.17
C LEU A 58 -4.13 -12.35 8.94
N LEU A 59 -4.44 -11.10 8.60
CA LEU A 59 -3.78 -10.39 7.50
C LEU A 59 -2.28 -10.21 7.75
N GLY A 60 -1.90 -9.84 8.97
CA GLY A 60 -0.49 -9.72 9.36
C GLY A 60 0.25 -11.05 9.26
N LEU A 61 -0.36 -12.13 9.75
CA LEU A 61 0.19 -13.49 9.68
C LEU A 61 0.34 -13.99 8.23
N LEU A 62 -0.62 -13.70 7.35
CA LEU A 62 -0.50 -14.00 5.91
C LEU A 62 0.65 -13.21 5.28
N GLY A 63 0.83 -11.95 5.66
CA GLY A 63 1.97 -11.14 5.22
C GLY A 63 3.32 -11.72 5.65
N VAL A 64 3.45 -12.13 6.92
CA VAL A 64 4.63 -12.85 7.44
C VAL A 64 4.83 -14.16 6.71
N TRP A 65 3.76 -14.93 6.48
CA TRP A 65 3.81 -16.20 5.76
C TRP A 65 4.42 -16.04 4.36
N TYR A 66 3.85 -15.17 3.53
CA TYR A 66 4.34 -14.99 2.18
C TYR A 66 5.69 -14.28 2.12
N GLY A 67 5.95 -13.32 3.01
CA GLY A 67 7.22 -12.60 3.07
C GLY A 67 8.38 -13.49 3.52
N ASN A 68 8.25 -14.14 4.68
CA ASN A 68 9.34 -14.89 5.31
C ASN A 68 9.49 -16.33 4.80
N PHE A 69 8.41 -16.99 4.39
CA PHE A 69 8.46 -18.40 3.99
C PHE A 69 8.38 -18.62 2.48
N PHE A 70 7.78 -17.68 1.72
CA PHE A 70 7.72 -17.74 0.26
C PHE A 70 8.60 -16.70 -0.45
N GLY A 71 9.28 -15.83 0.32
CA GLY A 71 10.17 -14.80 -0.22
C GLY A 71 9.45 -13.74 -1.08
N ALA A 72 8.15 -13.52 -0.86
CA ALA A 72 7.42 -12.48 -1.56
C ALA A 72 7.88 -11.09 -1.09
N GLN A 73 8.63 -10.39 -1.94
CA GLN A 73 9.23 -9.09 -1.60
C GLN A 73 8.26 -7.90 -1.71
N SER A 74 7.07 -8.11 -2.28
CA SER A 74 6.10 -7.05 -2.53
C SER A 74 4.67 -7.50 -2.24
N HIS A 75 3.83 -6.55 -1.83
CA HIS A 75 2.42 -6.75 -1.56
C HIS A 75 1.60 -5.75 -2.38
N ALA A 76 0.69 -6.24 -3.22
CA ALA A 76 -0.16 -5.37 -4.03
C ALA A 76 -1.45 -5.00 -3.29
N VAL A 77 -1.84 -3.73 -3.29
CA VAL A 77 -3.15 -3.29 -2.79
C VAL A 77 -3.93 -2.64 -3.93
N LEU A 78 -5.05 -3.26 -4.29
CA LEU A 78 -5.75 -3.06 -5.55
C LEU A 78 -7.23 -2.70 -5.27
N PRO A 79 -7.53 -1.44 -4.91
CA PRO A 79 -8.89 -1.02 -4.64
C PRO A 79 -9.70 -0.84 -5.93
N TYR A 80 -10.85 -1.49 -6.04
CA TYR A 80 -11.81 -1.32 -7.12
C TYR A 80 -12.75 -0.16 -6.81
N SER A 81 -12.15 1.02 -6.65
CA SER A 81 -12.84 2.30 -6.47
C SER A 81 -11.88 3.43 -6.84
N HIS A 82 -12.33 4.32 -7.73
CA HIS A 82 -11.52 5.48 -8.10
C HIS A 82 -11.32 6.46 -6.94
N TYR A 83 -12.28 6.55 -6.02
CA TYR A 83 -12.16 7.38 -4.81
C TYR A 83 -10.99 6.94 -3.91
N LEU A 84 -10.55 5.68 -4.02
CA LEU A 84 -9.37 5.15 -3.32
C LEU A 84 -8.08 5.23 -4.17
N SER A 85 -8.02 6.11 -5.18
CA SER A 85 -6.83 6.27 -6.04
C SER A 85 -5.54 6.67 -5.32
N LYS A 86 -5.64 7.22 -4.11
CA LYS A 86 -4.50 7.54 -3.24
C LYS A 86 -4.34 6.60 -2.06
N PHE A 87 -5.24 5.62 -1.89
CA PHE A 87 -5.21 4.73 -0.74
C PHE A 87 -3.94 3.88 -0.72
N THR A 88 -3.55 3.30 -1.85
CA THR A 88 -2.29 2.54 -1.91
C THR A 88 -1.06 3.40 -1.65
N ALA A 89 -1.06 4.67 -2.07
CA ALA A 89 0.02 5.61 -1.77
C ALA A 89 0.07 6.00 -0.28
N TYR A 90 -1.08 6.10 0.38
CA TYR A 90 -1.15 6.24 1.84
C TYR A 90 -0.56 5.00 2.53
N LEU A 91 -0.95 3.80 2.10
CA LEU A 91 -0.45 2.54 2.66
C LEU A 91 1.04 2.32 2.41
N GLN A 92 1.61 2.87 1.34
CA GLN A 92 3.06 2.84 1.12
C GLN A 92 3.81 3.48 2.27
N GLN A 93 3.38 4.66 2.71
CA GLN A 93 4.00 5.30 3.86
C GLN A 93 3.72 4.51 5.14
N LEU A 94 2.45 4.14 5.37
CA LEU A 94 2.04 3.42 6.58
C LEU A 94 2.85 2.14 6.79
N ASP A 95 2.96 1.28 5.79
CA ASP A 95 3.62 -0.03 5.92
C ASP A 95 5.15 0.09 5.79
N MET A 96 5.64 0.71 4.73
CA MET A 96 7.08 0.69 4.40
C MET A 96 7.90 1.55 5.37
N GLU A 97 7.40 2.71 5.81
CA GLU A 97 8.10 3.55 6.80
C GLU A 97 8.01 2.94 8.20
N SER A 98 6.95 2.20 8.51
CA SER A 98 6.84 1.46 9.78
C SER A 98 7.77 0.27 9.83
N ASN A 99 7.68 -0.63 8.86
CA ASN A 99 8.25 -1.97 8.94
C ASN A 99 9.49 -2.18 8.07
N GLY A 100 9.93 -1.19 7.29
CA GLY A 100 11.19 -1.22 6.53
C GLY A 100 12.43 -1.08 7.43
N LYS A 101 12.61 -2.01 8.36
CA LYS A 101 13.63 -1.98 9.41
C LYS A 101 14.58 -3.17 9.30
N SER A 102 15.82 -2.99 9.73
CA SER A 102 16.86 -4.04 9.71
C SER A 102 17.42 -4.37 11.09
N VAL A 103 16.86 -3.78 12.14
CA VAL A 103 17.32 -3.90 13.52
C VAL A 103 16.10 -4.13 14.40
N ASP A 104 16.21 -5.08 15.33
CA ASP A 104 15.18 -5.38 16.32
C ASP A 104 15.13 -4.32 17.44
N ARG A 105 14.17 -4.44 18.34
CA ARG A 105 13.98 -3.50 19.46
C ARG A 105 15.11 -3.51 20.49
N ASP A 106 15.93 -4.56 20.50
CA ASP A 106 17.09 -4.69 21.39
C ASP A 106 18.39 -4.17 20.75
N GLY A 107 18.32 -3.73 19.48
CA GLY A 107 19.46 -3.18 18.74
C GLY A 107 20.26 -4.21 17.95
N HIS A 108 19.76 -5.44 17.79
CA HIS A 108 20.43 -6.47 17.01
C HIS A 108 19.96 -6.47 15.56
N PRO A 109 20.86 -6.72 14.58
CA PRO A 109 20.46 -6.94 13.20
C PRO A 109 19.53 -8.16 13.08
N VAL A 110 18.44 -8.01 12.32
CA VAL A 110 17.53 -9.14 12.03
C VAL A 110 18.09 -10.04 10.93
N GLU A 111 17.82 -11.34 11.02
CA GLU A 111 18.26 -12.35 10.02
C GLU A 111 17.13 -12.78 9.06
N TRP A 112 15.96 -12.13 9.16
CA TRP A 112 14.78 -12.36 8.32
C TRP A 112 14.39 -11.11 7.53
N GLN A 113 13.53 -11.29 6.52
CA GLN A 113 12.91 -10.17 5.81
C GLN A 113 11.86 -9.47 6.70
N THR A 114 11.79 -8.14 6.63
CA THR A 114 10.79 -7.33 7.34
C THR A 114 9.76 -6.78 6.36
N GLY A 115 9.41 -5.48 6.42
CA GLY A 115 8.33 -4.88 5.63
C GLY A 115 8.47 -5.11 4.11
N PRO A 116 7.38 -5.44 3.40
CA PRO A 116 7.38 -5.62 1.96
C PRO A 116 7.36 -4.28 1.22
N VAL A 117 7.67 -4.30 -0.09
CA VAL A 117 7.34 -3.16 -0.97
C VAL A 117 5.83 -3.15 -1.24
N VAL A 118 5.13 -2.14 -0.74
CA VAL A 118 3.70 -1.95 -1.00
C VAL A 118 3.49 -1.14 -2.29
N TRP A 119 2.58 -1.59 -3.15
CA TRP A 119 2.32 -0.90 -4.42
C TRP A 119 0.94 -1.24 -5.01
N GLY A 120 0.51 -0.46 -6.00
CA GLY A 120 -0.73 -0.70 -6.72
C GLY A 120 -1.43 0.58 -7.17
N THR A 121 -2.43 0.40 -8.02
CA THR A 121 -3.36 1.42 -8.51
C THR A 121 -4.78 0.86 -8.48
N PRO A 122 -5.80 1.73 -8.57
CA PRO A 122 -7.18 1.25 -8.60
C PRO A 122 -7.49 0.28 -9.74
N GLY A 123 -8.39 -0.65 -9.47
CA GLY A 123 -9.09 -1.40 -10.51
C GLY A 123 -10.10 -0.50 -11.24
N THR A 124 -10.32 -0.68 -12.54
CA THR A 124 -9.71 -1.67 -13.45
C THR A 124 -8.40 -1.19 -14.10
N ASN A 125 -7.95 0.04 -13.85
CA ASN A 125 -6.76 0.63 -14.48
C ASN A 125 -5.52 -0.26 -14.35
N GLY A 126 -5.27 -0.81 -13.16
CA GLY A 126 -4.15 -1.73 -12.94
C GLY A 126 -4.17 -2.98 -13.83
N GLN A 127 -5.37 -3.45 -14.22
CA GLN A 127 -5.54 -4.62 -15.09
C GLN A 127 -4.94 -4.39 -16.48
N HIS A 128 -4.98 -3.14 -16.96
CA HIS A 128 -4.44 -2.74 -18.25
C HIS A 128 -3.00 -2.21 -18.18
N ALA A 129 -2.34 -2.33 -17.02
CA ALA A 129 -0.99 -1.83 -16.81
C ALA A 129 -0.01 -2.96 -16.46
N TYR A 130 -0.22 -3.65 -15.35
CA TYR A 130 0.78 -4.55 -14.76
C TYR A 130 0.24 -5.93 -14.37
N TYR A 131 -1.08 -6.17 -14.52
CA TYR A 131 -1.65 -7.49 -14.25
C TYR A 131 -1.08 -8.59 -15.15
N GLN A 132 -0.54 -8.26 -16.32
CA GLN A 132 0.26 -9.19 -17.14
C GLN A 132 1.39 -9.82 -16.31
N LEU A 133 2.14 -9.00 -15.57
CA LEU A 133 3.21 -9.47 -14.70
C LEU A 133 2.64 -10.24 -13.51
N ILE A 134 1.55 -9.77 -12.91
CA ILE A 134 0.92 -10.48 -11.79
C ILE A 134 0.44 -11.86 -12.23
N HIS A 135 -0.11 -12.05 -13.44
CA HIS A 135 -0.65 -13.33 -13.91
C HIS A 135 0.38 -14.31 -14.47
N GLN A 136 1.31 -13.82 -15.30
CA GLN A 136 2.23 -14.67 -16.07
C GLN A 136 3.70 -14.34 -15.82
N GLY A 137 3.99 -13.36 -14.96
CA GLY A 137 5.35 -13.07 -14.54
C GLY A 137 5.91 -14.13 -13.58
N THR A 138 7.21 -14.03 -13.31
CA THR A 138 7.96 -14.96 -12.47
C THR A 138 8.00 -14.58 -10.99
N LYS A 139 7.28 -13.52 -10.61
CA LYS A 139 7.23 -13.02 -9.23
C LYS A 139 5.97 -13.54 -8.55
N LEU A 140 6.11 -13.95 -7.29
CA LEU A 140 4.98 -14.17 -6.39
C LEU A 140 4.62 -12.83 -5.73
N ILE A 141 3.38 -12.40 -5.93
CA ILE A 141 2.88 -11.12 -5.45
C ILE A 141 1.52 -11.37 -4.80
N PRO A 142 1.46 -11.53 -3.46
CA PRO A 142 0.20 -11.49 -2.74
C PRO A 142 -0.51 -10.16 -3.01
N ALA A 143 -1.83 -10.21 -3.19
CA ALA A 143 -2.61 -9.02 -3.49
C ALA A 143 -3.88 -8.92 -2.65
N ASP A 144 -4.18 -7.72 -2.17
CA ASP A 144 -5.46 -7.39 -1.55
C ASP A 144 -6.36 -6.73 -2.58
N LEU A 145 -7.50 -7.36 -2.86
CA LEU A 145 -8.57 -6.85 -3.71
C LEU A 145 -9.62 -6.19 -2.80
N ILE A 146 -9.78 -4.87 -2.90
CA ILE A 146 -10.73 -4.13 -2.05
C ILE A 146 -11.91 -3.69 -2.91
N GLY A 147 -13.13 -4.04 -2.52
CA GLY A 147 -14.34 -3.71 -3.28
C GLY A 147 -15.50 -3.25 -2.39
N PHE A 148 -16.50 -2.64 -3.03
CA PHE A 148 -17.71 -2.13 -2.38
C PHE A 148 -18.93 -2.71 -3.07
N ALA A 149 -19.89 -3.24 -2.31
CA ALA A 149 -21.08 -3.85 -2.88
C ALA A 149 -22.00 -2.80 -3.55
N ARG A 150 -22.05 -1.59 -2.99
CA ARG A 150 -22.82 -0.46 -3.51
C ARG A 150 -21.90 0.62 -4.07
N PRO A 151 -22.25 1.24 -5.21
CA PRO A 151 -21.60 2.47 -5.65
C PRO A 151 -21.93 3.60 -4.67
N VAL A 152 -21.06 4.61 -4.59
CA VAL A 152 -21.35 5.79 -3.76
C VAL A 152 -22.59 6.53 -4.27
N ALA A 153 -23.40 7.03 -3.34
CA ALA A 153 -24.72 7.59 -3.62
C ALA A 153 -24.70 8.80 -4.57
N GLU A 154 -23.60 9.56 -4.61
CA GLU A 154 -23.45 10.79 -5.38
C GLU A 154 -23.14 10.57 -6.87
N LEU A 155 -22.85 9.33 -7.28
CA LEU A 155 -22.62 9.01 -8.71
C LEU A 155 -23.90 9.17 -9.54
N SER A 156 -23.73 9.55 -10.81
CA SER A 156 -24.84 9.56 -11.77
C SER A 156 -25.40 8.16 -11.97
N ASP A 157 -26.66 8.06 -12.39
CA ASP A 157 -27.30 6.76 -12.63
C ASP A 157 -26.59 5.98 -13.74
N GLU A 158 -26.02 6.65 -14.75
CA GLU A 158 -25.22 5.97 -15.78
C GLU A 158 -23.96 5.32 -15.20
N LEU A 159 -23.28 5.98 -14.25
CA LEU A 159 -22.08 5.44 -13.60
C LEU A 159 -22.43 4.33 -12.61
N LYS A 160 -23.54 4.48 -11.86
CA LYS A 160 -24.03 3.42 -10.96
C LYS A 160 -24.35 2.14 -11.73
N ALA A 161 -24.91 2.24 -12.94
CA ALA A 161 -25.19 1.09 -13.79
C ALA A 161 -23.92 0.30 -14.22
N GLN A 162 -22.74 0.91 -14.14
CA GLN A 162 -21.46 0.26 -14.45
C GLN A 162 -20.82 -0.44 -13.23
N HIS A 163 -21.38 -0.26 -12.03
CA HIS A 163 -20.79 -0.78 -10.79
C HIS A 163 -20.68 -2.30 -10.78
N ASP A 164 -21.70 -3.00 -11.28
CA ASP A 164 -21.67 -4.46 -11.37
C ASP A 164 -20.60 -4.95 -12.33
N LEU A 165 -20.28 -4.20 -13.40
CA LEU A 165 -19.17 -4.52 -14.31
C LEU A 165 -17.83 -4.34 -13.61
N LEU A 166 -17.66 -3.31 -12.78
CA LEU A 166 -16.48 -3.11 -11.95
C LEU A 166 -16.29 -4.28 -10.97
N MET A 167 -17.35 -4.70 -10.29
CA MET A 167 -17.31 -5.79 -9.33
C MET A 167 -17.12 -7.17 -9.99
N ALA A 168 -17.71 -7.40 -11.17
CA ALA A 168 -17.45 -8.59 -11.97
C ALA A 168 -15.94 -8.73 -12.27
N ASN A 169 -15.28 -7.61 -12.59
CA ASN A 169 -13.84 -7.58 -12.80
C ASN A 169 -13.03 -7.85 -11.50
N LEU A 170 -13.51 -7.46 -10.33
CA LEU A 170 -12.85 -7.80 -9.05
C LEU A 170 -12.89 -9.31 -8.82
N PHE A 171 -14.09 -9.89 -8.91
CA PHE A 171 -14.28 -11.32 -8.63
C PHE A 171 -13.57 -12.20 -9.66
N ALA A 172 -13.66 -11.85 -10.95
CA ALA A 172 -12.99 -12.58 -12.02
C ALA A 172 -11.46 -12.57 -11.86
N GLN A 173 -10.87 -11.45 -11.42
CA GLN A 173 -9.41 -11.38 -11.23
C GLN A 173 -8.95 -12.24 -10.05
N GLY A 174 -9.68 -12.22 -8.92
CA GLY A 174 -9.39 -13.11 -7.78
C GLY A 174 -9.45 -14.58 -8.19
N GLN A 175 -10.49 -14.97 -8.95
CA GLN A 175 -10.63 -16.34 -9.47
C GLN A 175 -9.50 -16.69 -10.45
N ALA A 176 -9.20 -15.83 -11.42
CA ALA A 176 -8.17 -16.09 -12.43
C ALA A 176 -6.78 -16.23 -11.81
N LEU A 177 -6.46 -15.42 -10.78
CA LEU A 177 -5.19 -15.52 -10.05
C LEU A 177 -5.07 -16.83 -9.27
N ALA A 178 -6.16 -17.29 -8.65
CA ALA A 178 -6.16 -18.53 -7.88
C ALA A 178 -6.05 -19.77 -8.78
N PHE A 179 -6.85 -19.86 -9.84
CA PHE A 179 -7.04 -21.10 -10.60
C PHE A 179 -6.31 -21.15 -11.94
N GLY A 180 -5.99 -19.99 -12.51
CA GLY A 180 -5.35 -19.93 -13.83
C GLY A 180 -6.19 -20.57 -14.92
N LYS A 181 -5.51 -21.11 -15.92
CA LYS A 181 -6.07 -21.79 -17.09
C LYS A 181 -5.00 -22.72 -17.67
N THR A 182 -5.27 -24.02 -17.67
CA THR A 182 -4.35 -25.06 -18.11
C THR A 182 -4.17 -25.09 -19.62
N ALA A 183 -3.05 -25.67 -20.09
CA ALA A 183 -2.81 -25.86 -21.52
C ALA A 183 -3.90 -26.70 -22.21
N ALA A 184 -4.53 -27.65 -21.50
CA ALA A 184 -5.63 -28.45 -22.05
C ALA A 184 -6.89 -27.62 -22.28
N GLU A 185 -7.25 -26.75 -21.32
CA GLU A 185 -8.37 -25.82 -21.47
C GLU A 185 -8.11 -24.83 -22.61
N VAL A 186 -6.90 -24.29 -22.72
CA VAL A 186 -6.51 -23.40 -23.83
C VAL A 186 -6.65 -24.10 -25.19
N ARG A 187 -6.24 -25.37 -25.31
CA ARG A 187 -6.43 -26.15 -26.54
C ARG A 187 -7.91 -26.38 -26.86
N ALA A 188 -8.72 -26.65 -25.84
CA ALA A 188 -10.16 -26.85 -26.00
C ALA A 188 -10.89 -25.59 -26.52
N GLU A 189 -10.32 -24.40 -26.30
CA GLU A 189 -10.80 -23.13 -26.87
C GLU A 189 -10.44 -22.94 -28.36
N GLY A 190 -9.76 -23.91 -28.99
CA GLY A 190 -9.37 -23.84 -30.40
C GLY A 190 -8.19 -22.92 -30.68
N VAL A 191 -7.38 -22.61 -29.66
CA VAL A 191 -6.16 -21.82 -29.80
C VAL A 191 -5.10 -22.61 -30.61
N PRO A 192 -4.41 -21.98 -31.58
CA PRO A 192 -3.31 -22.63 -32.30
C PRO A 192 -2.22 -23.15 -31.36
N GLU A 193 -1.68 -24.34 -31.64
CA GLU A 193 -0.77 -25.06 -30.71
C GLU A 193 0.46 -24.21 -30.32
N GLU A 194 1.00 -23.44 -31.25
CA GLU A 194 2.14 -22.55 -31.00
C GLU A 194 1.85 -21.41 -30.01
N GLN A 195 0.57 -21.13 -29.75
CA GLN A 195 0.13 -20.09 -28.81
C GLN A 195 -0.28 -20.65 -27.45
N VAL A 196 -0.46 -21.97 -27.32
CA VAL A 196 -0.99 -22.61 -26.10
C VAL A 196 -0.14 -22.29 -24.88
N ALA A 197 1.19 -22.38 -24.99
CA ALA A 197 2.10 -22.06 -23.91
C ALA A 197 2.00 -20.58 -23.46
N HIS A 198 1.84 -19.67 -24.42
CA HIS A 198 1.72 -18.22 -24.15
C HIS A 198 0.39 -17.82 -23.53
N ARG A 199 -0.67 -18.61 -23.75
CA ARG A 199 -2.02 -18.37 -23.21
C ARG A 199 -2.37 -19.24 -22.00
N THR A 200 -1.43 -20.04 -21.52
CA THR A 200 -1.57 -20.81 -20.28
C THR A 200 -1.33 -19.90 -19.07
N PHE A 201 -2.19 -20.02 -18.06
CA PHE A 201 -2.08 -19.29 -16.79
C PHE A 201 -1.84 -20.30 -15.68
N GLN A 202 -0.73 -20.16 -14.95
CA GLN A 202 -0.35 -21.12 -13.92
C GLN A 202 -1.28 -21.12 -12.71
N GLY A 203 -2.00 -20.02 -12.46
CA GLY A 203 -2.77 -19.84 -11.23
C GLY A 203 -1.87 -19.87 -9.99
N ASN A 204 -2.42 -20.32 -8.87
CA ASN A 204 -1.73 -20.41 -7.57
C ASN A 204 -1.11 -19.07 -7.12
N ARG A 205 -1.82 -17.97 -7.36
CA ARG A 205 -1.42 -16.62 -6.96
C ARG A 205 -2.36 -16.13 -5.86
N PRO A 206 -1.87 -15.87 -4.64
CA PRO A 206 -2.71 -15.64 -3.49
C PRO A 206 -3.34 -14.24 -3.52
N THR A 207 -4.62 -14.17 -3.17
CA THR A 207 -5.32 -12.91 -2.98
C THR A 207 -6.15 -12.93 -1.71
N THR A 208 -6.30 -11.76 -1.08
CA THR A 208 -7.33 -11.51 -0.08
C THR A 208 -8.40 -10.61 -0.69
N THR A 209 -9.67 -10.95 -0.54
CA THR A 209 -10.77 -10.08 -0.95
C THR A 209 -11.39 -9.42 0.26
N ILE A 210 -11.33 -8.09 0.32
CA ILE A 210 -12.00 -7.27 1.34
C ILE A 210 -13.20 -6.60 0.66
N LEU A 211 -14.41 -7.03 1.03
CA LEU A 211 -15.65 -6.53 0.46
C LEU A 211 -16.46 -5.79 1.52
N ALA A 212 -16.59 -4.48 1.37
CA ALA A 212 -17.44 -3.64 2.23
C ALA A 212 -18.79 -3.35 1.56
N THR A 213 -19.78 -2.90 2.32
CA THR A 213 -21.11 -2.58 1.77
C THR A 213 -21.06 -1.36 0.84
N GLU A 214 -20.46 -0.27 1.28
CA GLU A 214 -20.35 1.01 0.55
C GLU A 214 -19.15 1.78 1.09
N LEU A 215 -18.53 2.65 0.29
CA LEU A 215 -17.46 3.52 0.77
C LEU A 215 -18.07 4.72 1.53
N THR A 216 -18.30 4.53 2.83
CA THR A 216 -18.71 5.59 3.77
C THR A 216 -17.51 6.12 4.57
N PRO A 217 -17.63 7.26 5.27
CA PRO A 217 -16.58 7.72 6.18
C PRO A 217 -16.20 6.65 7.21
N SER A 218 -17.17 5.95 7.81
CA SER A 218 -16.90 4.85 8.74
C SER A 218 -16.12 3.72 8.07
N VAL A 219 -16.51 3.30 6.87
CA VAL A 219 -15.80 2.22 6.17
C VAL A 219 -14.38 2.64 5.78
N LEU A 220 -14.15 3.90 5.42
CA LEU A 220 -12.81 4.42 5.20
C LEU A 220 -11.96 4.31 6.48
N GLY A 221 -12.51 4.71 7.63
CA GLY A 221 -11.82 4.57 8.92
C GLY A 221 -11.53 3.12 9.28
N GLN A 222 -12.48 2.22 9.05
CA GLN A 222 -12.28 0.78 9.25
C GLN A 222 -11.17 0.22 8.37
N LEU A 223 -11.12 0.61 7.09
CA LEU A 223 -10.07 0.16 6.18
C LEU A 223 -8.69 0.66 6.61
N ILE A 224 -8.57 1.92 7.04
CA ILE A 224 -7.29 2.45 7.51
C ILE A 224 -6.83 1.71 8.78
N ALA A 225 -7.68 1.63 9.81
CA ALA A 225 -7.36 0.94 11.06
C ALA A 225 -7.04 -0.55 10.86
N LEU A 226 -7.69 -1.22 9.91
CA LEU A 226 -7.39 -2.60 9.53
C LEU A 226 -5.92 -2.76 9.10
N TYR A 227 -5.43 -1.83 8.28
CA TYR A 227 -4.04 -1.83 7.82
C TYR A 227 -3.05 -1.34 8.89
N GLU A 228 -3.44 -0.40 9.75
CA GLU A 228 -2.60 0.02 10.89
C GLU A 228 -2.32 -1.15 11.84
N HIS A 229 -3.37 -1.91 12.20
CA HIS A 229 -3.22 -3.09 13.06
C HIS A 229 -2.53 -4.26 12.35
N LYS A 230 -2.73 -4.44 11.04
CA LYS A 230 -1.94 -5.40 10.23
C LYS A 230 -0.45 -5.09 10.32
N VAL A 231 -0.07 -3.82 10.12
CA VAL A 231 1.32 -3.35 10.17
C VAL A 231 1.91 -3.55 11.56
N PHE A 232 1.14 -3.24 12.61
CA PHE A 232 1.53 -3.51 14.00
C PHE A 232 1.80 -5.00 14.25
N VAL A 233 0.90 -5.89 13.81
CA VAL A 233 1.05 -7.35 13.98
C VAL A 233 2.34 -7.84 13.36
N GLN A 234 2.64 -7.43 12.12
CA GLN A 234 3.87 -7.84 11.43
C GLN A 234 5.11 -7.34 12.17
N GLY A 235 5.13 -6.06 12.56
CA GLY A 235 6.25 -5.48 13.30
C GLY A 235 6.48 -6.13 14.66
N ALA A 236 5.40 -6.46 15.39
CA ALA A 236 5.47 -7.16 16.65
C ALA A 236 6.06 -8.58 16.50
N ILE A 237 5.67 -9.32 15.45
CA ILE A 237 6.23 -10.66 15.16
C ILE A 237 7.72 -10.58 14.83
N TRP A 238 8.14 -9.57 14.07
CA TRP A 238 9.55 -9.37 13.71
C TRP A 238 10.39 -8.74 14.83
N ASN A 239 9.78 -8.41 15.97
CA ASN A 239 10.42 -7.69 17.08
C ASN A 239 11.10 -6.38 16.64
N ILE A 240 10.50 -5.61 15.73
CA ILE A 240 11.02 -4.31 15.28
C ILE A 240 10.23 -3.15 15.89
N ASP A 241 10.79 -1.94 15.86
CA ASP A 241 10.06 -0.72 16.17
C ASP A 241 9.32 -0.20 14.92
N SER A 242 8.01 -0.39 14.86
CA SER A 242 7.16 0.09 13.76
C SER A 242 6.86 1.60 13.80
N PHE A 243 7.31 2.32 14.83
CA PHE A 243 6.85 3.67 15.14
C PHE A 243 7.96 4.73 15.04
N ASP A 244 9.23 4.33 14.91
CA ASP A 244 10.34 5.23 14.55
C ASP A 244 10.55 5.38 13.03
N GLN A 245 11.45 6.28 12.61
CA GLN A 245 11.85 6.46 11.19
C GLN A 245 13.28 7.02 11.01
N TRP A 246 14.27 6.53 11.75
CA TRP A 246 15.65 7.07 11.72
C TRP A 246 16.30 7.08 10.32
N GLY A 247 15.87 6.19 9.42
CA GLY A 247 16.40 6.09 8.06
C GLY A 247 16.28 7.35 7.20
N VAL A 248 15.39 8.31 7.55
CA VAL A 248 15.20 9.55 6.78
C VAL A 248 16.18 10.67 7.15
N GLU A 249 16.92 10.53 8.26
CA GLU A 249 17.75 11.63 8.80
C GLU A 249 18.99 11.89 7.96
N LEU A 250 19.67 10.83 7.51
CA LEU A 250 20.89 10.96 6.71
C LEU A 250 20.66 11.75 5.42
N GLY A 251 19.54 11.49 4.73
CA GLY A 251 19.17 12.22 3.52
C GLY A 251 18.99 13.73 3.77
N LYS A 252 18.34 14.09 4.89
CA LYS A 252 18.16 15.49 5.29
C LYS A 252 19.50 16.19 5.57
N VAL A 253 20.43 15.50 6.23
CA VAL A 253 21.78 16.03 6.52
C VAL A 253 22.58 16.22 5.23
N LEU A 254 22.57 15.23 4.34
CA LEU A 254 23.28 15.30 3.06
C LEU A 254 22.71 16.39 2.15
N ALA A 255 21.39 16.55 2.09
CA ALA A 255 20.75 17.62 1.33
C ALA A 255 21.20 19.01 1.80
N LYS A 256 21.16 19.28 3.12
CA LYS A 256 21.66 20.54 3.70
C LYS A 256 23.15 20.80 3.42
N ARG A 257 23.95 19.74 3.30
CA ARG A 257 25.38 19.85 2.97
C ARG A 257 25.61 20.23 1.50
N VAL A 258 24.79 19.72 0.59
CA VAL A 258 24.91 19.98 -0.86
C VAL A 258 24.25 21.30 -1.27
N GLU A 259 23.21 21.73 -0.55
CA GLU A 259 22.42 22.93 -0.85
C GLU A 259 23.27 24.19 -1.15
N PRO A 260 24.26 24.59 -0.32
CA PRO A 260 25.09 25.76 -0.62
C PRO A 260 25.90 25.65 -1.93
N ALA A 261 26.25 24.44 -2.37
CA ALA A 261 26.92 24.27 -3.65
C ALA A 261 26.03 24.61 -4.84
N LEU A 262 24.71 24.41 -4.70
CA LEU A 262 23.72 24.59 -5.75
C LEU A 262 23.09 25.99 -5.74
N THR A 263 22.95 26.60 -4.56
CA THR A 263 22.30 27.91 -4.39
C THR A 263 23.29 29.07 -4.39
N GLU A 264 24.45 28.89 -3.76
CA GLU A 264 25.47 29.94 -3.57
C GLU A 264 26.73 29.68 -4.39
N GLY A 265 26.82 28.52 -5.04
CA GLY A 265 28.00 28.11 -5.78
C GLY A 265 29.21 27.77 -4.91
N ALA A 266 29.00 27.57 -3.60
CA ALA A 266 30.05 27.28 -2.64
C ALA A 266 30.78 25.96 -2.94
N ARG A 267 32.06 25.87 -2.58
CA ARG A 267 32.80 24.61 -2.63
C ARG A 267 32.47 23.78 -1.40
N VAL A 268 31.86 22.61 -1.60
CA VAL A 268 31.55 21.67 -0.51
C VAL A 268 32.64 20.58 -0.45
N PRO A 269 33.49 20.54 0.59
CA PRO A 269 34.52 19.53 0.72
C PRO A 269 33.91 18.15 1.04
N GLY A 270 34.56 17.08 0.58
CA GLY A 270 34.20 15.69 0.91
C GLY A 270 32.92 15.17 0.23
N LEU A 271 32.53 15.76 -0.90
CA LEU A 271 31.63 15.10 -1.85
C LEU A 271 32.40 13.99 -2.56
N ASP A 272 31.75 12.85 -2.79
CA ASP A 272 32.30 11.81 -3.64
C ASP A 272 32.35 12.28 -5.12
N PRO A 273 33.16 11.62 -5.98
CA PRO A 273 33.33 12.03 -7.37
C PRO A 273 32.04 12.07 -8.18
N SER A 274 31.06 11.20 -7.91
CA SER A 274 29.79 11.18 -8.63
C SER A 274 28.95 12.40 -8.27
N THR A 275 28.76 12.65 -6.97
CA THR A 275 28.00 13.82 -6.50
C THR A 275 28.65 15.13 -6.94
N ALA A 276 29.98 15.24 -6.89
CA ALA A 276 30.69 16.43 -7.33
C ALA A 276 30.49 16.71 -8.84
N ALA A 277 30.54 15.67 -9.68
CA ALA A 277 30.29 15.80 -11.12
C ALA A 277 28.84 16.23 -11.43
N LEU A 278 27.86 15.69 -10.71
CA LEU A 278 26.44 16.07 -10.85
C LEU A 278 26.19 17.51 -10.43
N VAL A 279 26.79 17.97 -9.33
CA VAL A 279 26.72 19.37 -8.90
C VAL A 279 27.29 20.29 -9.98
N ALA A 280 28.44 19.94 -10.55
CA ALA A 280 29.05 20.73 -11.63
C ALA A 280 28.16 20.79 -12.88
N ALA A 281 27.67 19.65 -13.34
CA ALA A 281 26.79 19.56 -14.51
C ALA A 281 25.47 20.32 -14.29
N TYR A 282 24.84 20.20 -13.11
CA TYR A 282 23.63 20.93 -12.77
C TYR A 282 23.85 22.45 -12.83
N ARG A 283 24.97 22.93 -12.28
CA ARG A 283 25.30 24.36 -12.29
C ARG A 283 25.55 24.86 -13.70
N GLU A 284 26.29 24.11 -14.51
CA GLU A 284 26.52 24.46 -15.92
C GLU A 284 25.20 24.59 -16.67
N LEU A 285 24.30 23.60 -16.56
CA LEU A 285 22.98 23.65 -17.18
C LEU A 285 22.10 24.82 -16.71
N LYS A 286 22.30 25.30 -15.47
CA LYS A 286 21.55 26.42 -14.90
C LYS A 286 22.04 27.78 -15.38
N GLU A 287 23.33 27.90 -15.72
CA GLU A 287 23.98 29.13 -16.19
C GLU A 287 23.90 29.32 -17.72
N VAL A 288 23.58 28.27 -18.49
CA VAL A 288 23.37 28.38 -19.93
C VAL A 288 22.06 29.14 -20.20
N HIS A 289 22.20 30.44 -20.45
CA HIS A 289 21.21 31.30 -21.10
C HIS A 289 21.29 31.19 -22.63
#